data_AF-A0A7Y3BDT7-F1
#
_entry.id   AF-A0A7Y3BDT7-F1
#
_cell.length_a   1.000
_cell.length_b   1.000
_cell.length_c   1.000
_cell.angle_alpha   90.00
_cell.angle_beta   90.00
_cell.angle_gamma   90.00
#
_symmetry.space_group_name_H-M   'P 1'
#
loop_
_entity.id
_entity.type
_entity.pdbx_description
1 polymer ?
#
loop_
_entity_poly.entity_id
_entity_poly.type
_entity_poly.pdbx_seq_one_letter_code
_entity_poly.pdbx_strand_id
1 'polypeptide(L)'
;MNAALLHLLRMHMRGGLRLRLMQLMSLRSALFFLALGGIIWALIATDEPRPDAQLFGVANIDPEAIRDQISTFMPLGLLGMTLLTVLLTTGPSFHFSPTEVNFLFVGPFSRRDLILYKFIAYAAGAALSAALIAPFAQAQTGSVLSAFGATLLTLLFVQLNSAAAGMAWQAFEGNRFARLKWPVAAMVTAIAIAAMAHAWAAPDHTVFDLLSDVRHSWIGTVILSPYIVFAELFLAKYLLSQMVFWASLAILVNAALLWAIIMLDGRTSERSLRENTRLSNRWERMKLGGSFWATERTEVPSIRLAPKLGGLGPIAWRQAIKAVRNSSKVIAVFILIAACSAPLASAVGIPLTDDGALVTIFFFFAYILPRTLICDFRGDLSRMETYKTLPITPWRICTGQLVVQVLLSYIVILAMIVSALLFDDRIN
;
A
#
# COMPACT_ATOMS: atom_id res chain seq x y z
N MET A 1 -6.24 -28.34 8.19
CA MET A 1 -5.84 -28.28 6.77
C MET A 1 -5.64 -29.67 6.23
N ASN A 2 -6.41 -30.06 5.21
CA ASN A 2 -6.29 -31.34 4.51
C ASN A 2 -4.87 -31.52 3.93
N ALA A 3 -4.32 -32.73 3.98
CA ALA A 3 -2.99 -33.07 3.46
C ALA A 3 -2.83 -32.72 1.96
N ALA A 4 -3.89 -32.83 1.16
CA ALA A 4 -3.87 -32.46 -0.25
C ALA A 4 -3.63 -30.95 -0.46
N LEU A 5 -4.25 -30.09 0.36
CA LEU A 5 -4.04 -28.64 0.32
C LEU A 5 -2.63 -28.26 0.76
N LEU A 6 -2.11 -28.93 1.80
CA LEU A 6 -0.73 -28.73 2.23
C LEU A 6 0.26 -29.12 1.13
N HIS A 7 0.01 -30.22 0.42
CA HIS A 7 0.82 -30.65 -0.70
C HIS A 7 0.78 -29.66 -1.87
N LEU A 8 -0.42 -29.19 -2.23
CA LEU A 8 -0.60 -28.17 -3.27
C LEU A 8 0.09 -26.85 -2.88
N LEU A 9 -0.03 -26.43 -1.62
CA LEU A 9 0.68 -25.26 -1.10
C LEU A 9 2.19 -25.41 -1.21
N ARG A 10 2.74 -26.58 -0.83
CA ARG A 10 4.17 -26.86 -0.96
C ARG A 10 4.63 -26.79 -2.42
N MET A 11 3.84 -27.34 -3.35
CA MET A 11 4.12 -27.25 -4.79
C MET A 11 4.06 -25.80 -5.29
N HIS A 12 3.06 -25.02 -4.86
CA HIS A 12 2.92 -23.61 -5.22
C HIS A 12 4.10 -22.78 -4.70
N MET A 13 4.51 -22.97 -3.44
CA MET A 13 5.67 -22.30 -2.86
C MET A 13 6.96 -22.65 -3.60
N ARG A 14 7.18 -23.94 -3.91
CA ARG A 14 8.34 -24.39 -4.67
C ARG A 14 8.35 -23.81 -6.10
N GLY A 15 7.21 -23.83 -6.78
CA GLY A 15 7.06 -23.26 -8.11
C GLY A 15 7.29 -21.75 -8.12
N GLY A 16 6.72 -21.04 -7.14
CA GLY A 16 6.91 -19.60 -6.96
C GLY A 16 8.36 -19.24 -6.65
N LEU A 17 9.02 -20.00 -5.78
CA LEU A 17 10.44 -19.84 -5.46
C LEU A 17 11.30 -20.11 -6.70
N ARG A 18 11.04 -21.18 -7.45
CA ARG A 18 11.74 -21.47 -8.71
C ARG A 18 11.54 -20.35 -9.74
N LEU A 19 10.32 -19.86 -9.90
CA LEU A 19 10.02 -18.76 -10.82
C LEU A 19 10.75 -17.48 -10.41
N ARG A 20 10.75 -17.14 -9.12
CA ARG A 20 11.48 -15.98 -8.59
C ARG A 20 12.98 -16.14 -8.77
N LEU A 21 13.55 -17.32 -8.53
CA LEU A 21 14.96 -17.61 -8.80
C LEU A 21 15.29 -17.48 -10.29
N MET A 22 14.44 -18.00 -11.18
CA MET A 22 14.62 -17.84 -12.62
C MET A 22 14.49 -16.38 -13.05
N GLN A 23 13.59 -15.62 -12.43
CA GLN A 23 13.50 -14.18 -12.63
C GLN A 23 14.78 -13.50 -12.17
N LEU A 24 15.31 -13.82 -10.99
CA LEU A 24 16.60 -13.31 -10.48
C LEU A 24 17.76 -13.58 -11.42
N MET A 25 17.78 -14.74 -12.08
CA MET A 25 18.78 -15.09 -13.09
C MET A 25 18.61 -14.33 -14.41
N SER A 26 17.50 -13.66 -14.65
CA SER A 26 17.37 -12.76 -15.79
C SER A 26 18.32 -11.57 -15.63
N LEU A 27 19.04 -11.21 -16.69
CA LEU A 27 19.95 -10.05 -16.72
C LEU A 27 19.28 -8.79 -16.16
N ARG A 28 18.00 -8.56 -16.48
CA ARG A 28 17.24 -7.39 -16.00
C ARG A 28 17.06 -7.40 -14.49
N SER A 29 16.77 -8.56 -13.91
CA SER A 29 16.61 -8.69 -12.47
C SER A 29 17.96 -8.70 -11.77
N ALA A 30 18.98 -9.34 -12.31
CA ALA A 30 20.34 -9.25 -11.78
C ALA A 30 20.82 -7.79 -11.70
N LEU A 31 20.61 -7.00 -12.77
CA LEU A 31 20.90 -5.57 -12.76
C LEU A 31 20.06 -4.81 -11.73
N PHE A 32 18.77 -5.14 -11.58
CA PHE A 32 17.92 -4.53 -10.57
C PHE A 32 18.39 -4.86 -9.14
N PHE A 33 18.77 -6.11 -8.85
CA PHE A 33 19.27 -6.52 -7.55
C PHE A 33 20.67 -5.97 -7.27
N LEU A 34 21.52 -5.82 -8.29
CA LEU A 34 22.80 -5.13 -8.17
C LEU A 34 22.62 -3.63 -7.94
N ALA A 35 21.68 -2.98 -8.63
CA ALA A 35 21.38 -1.57 -8.41
C ALA A 35 20.77 -1.34 -7.03
N LEU A 36 19.74 -2.12 -6.66
CA LEU A 36 19.12 -2.04 -5.34
C LEU A 36 20.11 -2.41 -4.24
N GLY A 37 20.79 -3.54 -4.37
CA GLY A 37 21.80 -4.01 -3.43
C GLY A 37 23.00 -3.06 -3.36
N GLY A 38 23.38 -2.43 -4.47
CA GLY A 38 24.40 -1.40 -4.54
C GLY A 38 23.96 -0.09 -3.89
N ILE A 39 22.70 0.31 -4.02
CA ILE A 39 22.12 1.46 -3.27
C ILE A 39 22.09 1.14 -1.78
N ILE A 40 21.62 -0.04 -1.40
CA ILE A 40 21.58 -0.49 0.01
C ILE A 40 22.99 -0.56 0.58
N TRP A 41 23.91 -1.19 -0.16
CA TRP A 41 25.31 -1.28 0.25
C TRP A 41 25.95 0.09 0.28
N ALA A 42 25.69 0.98 -0.67
CA ALA A 42 26.17 2.36 -0.63
C ALA A 42 25.63 3.04 0.62
N LEU A 43 24.33 2.97 0.91
CA LEU A 43 23.73 3.52 2.14
C LEU A 43 24.41 2.98 3.41
N ILE A 44 24.70 1.67 3.47
CA ILE A 44 25.37 1.02 4.61
C ILE A 44 26.89 1.30 4.65
N ALA A 45 27.54 1.48 3.51
CA ALA A 45 29.00 1.65 3.41
C ALA A 45 29.42 3.13 3.47
N THR A 46 28.52 4.04 3.06
CA THR A 46 28.64 5.48 3.34
C THR A 46 28.29 5.83 4.78
N ASP A 47 27.76 4.87 5.52
CA ASP A 47 27.76 4.81 6.99
C ASP A 47 29.21 4.61 7.51
N GLU A 48 30.17 5.35 6.94
CA GLU A 48 31.32 5.75 7.75
C GLU A 48 30.75 6.31 9.06
N PRO A 49 31.37 6.04 10.22
CA PRO A 49 30.99 6.65 11.48
C PRO A 49 31.35 8.13 11.44
N ARG A 50 30.69 8.89 10.56
CA ARG A 50 30.48 10.30 10.70
C ARG A 50 29.47 10.40 11.82
N PRO A 51 29.83 10.98 12.97
CA PRO A 51 28.89 11.21 14.06
C PRO A 51 27.65 12.05 13.65
N ASP A 52 27.59 12.53 12.41
CA ASP A 52 26.67 13.55 11.94
C ASP A 52 25.90 13.18 10.65
N ALA A 53 26.27 12.10 9.93
CA ALA A 53 25.64 11.75 8.65
C ALA A 53 24.58 10.67 8.85
N GLN A 54 23.41 11.10 9.30
CA GLN A 54 22.25 10.26 9.59
C GLN A 54 21.52 9.89 8.30
N LEU A 55 21.24 8.60 8.10
CA LEU A 55 20.59 8.06 6.90
C LEU A 55 19.13 8.54 6.67
N PHE A 56 18.58 9.40 7.53
CA PHE A 56 17.21 9.94 7.44
C PHE A 56 17.05 11.36 8.02
N GLY A 57 18.13 12.15 8.12
CA GLY A 57 18.03 13.54 8.61
C GLY A 57 17.59 13.70 10.07
N VAL A 58 17.47 12.59 10.79
CA VAL A 58 17.13 12.55 12.21
C VAL A 58 18.40 12.89 12.97
N ALA A 59 18.51 14.13 13.47
CA ALA A 59 19.61 14.66 14.31
C ALA A 59 20.09 13.67 15.39
N ASN A 60 21.10 14.01 16.23
CA ASN A 60 21.40 13.24 17.45
C ASN A 60 20.19 13.24 18.39
N ILE A 61 19.15 12.49 18.03
CA ILE A 61 17.93 12.32 18.78
C ILE A 61 18.28 11.25 19.78
N ASP A 62 18.19 11.64 21.05
CA ASP A 62 18.35 10.74 22.17
C ASP A 62 17.58 9.44 21.87
N PRO A 63 18.19 8.25 22.08
CA PRO A 63 17.51 6.97 21.88
C PRO A 63 16.15 6.89 22.59
N GLU A 64 15.98 7.66 23.67
CA GLU A 64 14.73 7.86 24.39
C GLU A 64 13.70 8.64 23.57
N ALA A 65 14.08 9.75 22.93
CA ALA A 65 13.19 10.51 22.07
C ALA A 65 12.74 9.73 20.82
N ILE A 66 13.63 8.90 20.21
CA ILE A 66 13.22 7.99 19.13
C ILE A 66 12.21 6.95 19.65
N ARG A 67 12.45 6.41 20.85
CA ARG A 67 11.54 5.45 21.48
C ARG A 67 10.18 6.08 21.75
N ASP A 68 10.15 7.31 22.25
CA ASP A 68 8.92 8.06 22.49
C ASP A 68 8.19 8.35 21.19
N GLN A 69 8.90 8.73 20.13
CA GLN A 69 8.33 8.95 18.81
C GLN A 69 7.72 7.67 18.22
N ILE A 70 8.46 6.55 18.25
CA ILE A 70 7.95 5.24 17.77
C ILE A 70 6.73 4.82 18.59
N SER A 71 6.81 4.90 19.92
CA SER A 71 5.69 4.53 20.78
C SER A 71 4.45 5.39 20.48
N THR A 72 4.66 6.68 20.16
CA THR A 72 3.58 7.64 19.89
C THR A 72 2.93 7.42 18.55
N PHE A 73 3.73 7.41 17.50
CA PHE A 73 3.22 7.54 16.13
C PHE A 73 3.07 6.21 15.43
N MET A 74 3.78 5.16 15.84
CA MET A 74 3.63 3.85 15.19
C MET A 74 2.21 3.28 15.30
N PRO A 75 1.53 3.29 16.47
CA PRO A 75 0.15 2.81 16.55
C PRO A 75 -0.81 3.58 15.64
N LEU A 76 -0.67 4.91 15.61
CA LEU A 76 -1.46 5.80 14.75
C LEU A 76 -1.18 5.55 13.28
N GLY A 77 0.08 5.39 12.90
CA GLY A 77 0.50 5.08 11.53
C GLY A 77 -0.05 3.73 11.06
N LEU A 78 0.00 2.71 11.92
CA LEU A 78 -0.60 1.41 11.62
C LEU A 78 -2.12 1.48 11.49
N LEU A 79 -2.81 2.24 12.36
CA LEU A 79 -4.24 2.52 12.23
C LEU A 79 -4.55 3.19 10.89
N GLY A 80 -3.84 4.28 10.57
CA GLY A 80 -3.95 4.99 9.31
C GLY A 80 -3.74 4.08 8.10
N MET A 81 -2.71 3.23 8.12
CA MET A 81 -2.45 2.25 7.07
C MET A 81 -3.56 1.21 6.94
N THR A 82 -4.13 0.72 8.04
CA THR A 82 -5.26 -0.22 7.99
C THR A 82 -6.52 0.44 7.45
N LEU A 83 -6.83 1.67 7.86
CA LEU A 83 -7.96 2.44 7.35
C LEU A 83 -7.80 2.74 5.86
N LEU A 84 -6.61 3.20 5.45
CA LEU A 84 -6.29 3.44 4.05
C LEU A 84 -6.45 2.14 3.24
N THR A 85 -5.94 1.02 3.73
CA THR A 85 -6.09 -0.28 3.07
C THR A 85 -7.57 -0.64 2.93
N VAL A 86 -8.38 -0.49 3.98
CA VAL A 86 -9.83 -0.78 3.93
C VAL A 86 -10.54 0.14 2.94
N LEU A 87 -10.22 1.44 2.91
CA LEU A 87 -10.83 2.41 2.00
C LEU A 87 -10.47 2.15 0.53
N LEU A 88 -9.23 1.74 0.27
CA LEU A 88 -8.75 1.43 -1.08
C LEU A 88 -9.20 0.03 -1.55
N THR A 89 -9.38 -0.91 -0.63
CA THR A 89 -9.71 -2.30 -0.98
C THR A 89 -11.22 -2.45 -1.20
N THR A 90 -11.61 -2.59 -2.46
CA THR A 90 -13.01 -2.73 -2.88
C THR A 90 -13.40 -4.17 -3.21
N GLY A 91 -12.71 -5.16 -2.63
CA GLY A 91 -12.85 -6.58 -2.95
C GLY A 91 -12.88 -7.51 -1.72
N PRO A 92 -13.00 -8.83 -1.92
CA PRO A 92 -12.84 -9.83 -0.89
C PRO A 92 -11.40 -9.81 -0.40
N SER A 93 -11.25 -9.96 0.91
CA SER A 93 -9.97 -9.83 1.59
C SER A 93 -8.96 -10.92 1.20
N PHE A 94 -9.44 -12.09 0.77
CA PHE A 94 -8.62 -13.17 0.23
C PHE A 94 -8.93 -13.36 -1.25
N HIS A 95 -7.95 -13.06 -2.10
CA HIS A 95 -8.12 -13.13 -3.54
C HIS A 95 -7.68 -14.51 -4.07
N PHE A 96 -8.63 -15.32 -4.51
CA PHE A 96 -8.34 -16.58 -5.20
C PHE A 96 -8.12 -16.35 -6.70
N SER A 97 -7.11 -17.00 -7.26
CA SER A 97 -6.90 -16.95 -8.71
C SER A 97 -8.02 -17.72 -9.45
N PRO A 98 -8.30 -17.45 -10.74
CA PRO A 98 -9.34 -18.14 -11.49
C PRO A 98 -9.20 -19.67 -11.44
N THR A 99 -7.96 -20.16 -11.55
CA THR A 99 -7.66 -21.59 -11.46
C THR A 99 -7.89 -22.12 -10.04
N GLU A 100 -7.50 -21.38 -9.00
CA GLU A 100 -7.81 -21.73 -7.62
C GLU A 100 -9.31 -21.79 -7.37
N VAL A 101 -10.10 -20.86 -7.94
CA VAL A 101 -11.56 -20.90 -7.82
C VAL A 101 -12.11 -22.18 -8.44
N ASN A 102 -11.74 -22.48 -9.69
CA ASN A 102 -12.26 -23.64 -10.41
C ASN A 102 -11.82 -24.98 -9.81
N PHE A 103 -10.60 -25.07 -9.25
CA PHE A 103 -10.10 -26.31 -8.65
C PHE A 103 -10.45 -26.48 -7.17
N LEU A 104 -10.30 -25.42 -6.36
CA LEU A 104 -10.40 -25.53 -4.91
C LEU A 104 -11.84 -25.40 -4.40
N PHE A 105 -12.70 -24.63 -5.06
CA PHE A 105 -14.10 -24.47 -4.61
C PHE A 105 -15.02 -25.58 -5.11
N VAL A 106 -14.61 -26.30 -6.17
CA VAL A 106 -15.31 -27.50 -6.65
C VAL A 106 -14.84 -28.75 -5.89
N GLY A 107 -13.65 -28.70 -5.29
CA GLY A 107 -13.09 -29.81 -4.51
C GLY A 107 -13.75 -29.99 -3.14
N PRO A 108 -13.60 -31.17 -2.50
CA PRO A 108 -14.16 -31.48 -1.18
C PRO A 108 -13.33 -30.84 -0.05
N PHE A 109 -13.10 -29.53 -0.12
CA PHE A 109 -12.30 -28.78 0.85
C PHE A 109 -13.21 -27.90 1.71
N SER A 110 -12.94 -27.91 3.03
CA SER A 110 -13.64 -26.99 3.92
C SER A 110 -13.17 -25.56 3.66
N ARG A 111 -14.07 -24.58 3.77
CA ARG A 111 -13.72 -23.15 3.59
C ARG A 111 -12.63 -22.69 4.56
N ARG A 112 -12.64 -23.21 5.79
CA ARG A 112 -11.59 -22.95 6.79
C ARG A 112 -10.22 -23.35 6.26
N ASP A 113 -10.14 -24.50 5.60
CA ASP A 113 -8.88 -24.96 5.00
C ASP A 113 -8.46 -24.09 3.81
N LEU A 114 -9.41 -23.56 3.01
CA LEU A 114 -9.10 -22.63 1.92
C LEU A 114 -8.58 -21.28 2.42
N ILE A 115 -9.17 -20.74 3.49
CA ILE A 115 -8.69 -19.50 4.13
C ILE A 115 -7.30 -19.73 4.71
N LEU A 116 -7.07 -20.83 5.44
CA LEU A 116 -5.76 -21.17 5.98
C LEU A 116 -4.71 -21.37 4.88
N TYR A 117 -5.06 -22.09 3.81
CA TYR A 117 -4.21 -22.26 2.63
C TYR A 117 -3.76 -20.90 2.09
N LYS A 118 -4.71 -19.95 1.94
CA LYS A 118 -4.40 -18.63 1.38
C LYS A 118 -3.64 -17.75 2.36
N PHE A 119 -3.98 -17.81 3.65
CA PHE A 119 -3.27 -17.11 4.71
C PHE A 119 -1.80 -17.54 4.76
N ILE A 120 -1.49 -18.84 4.67
CA ILE A 120 -0.10 -19.30 4.67
C ILE A 120 0.65 -18.81 3.41
N ALA A 121 -0.02 -18.79 2.25
CA ALA A 121 0.56 -18.21 1.04
C ALA A 121 0.90 -16.72 1.22
N TYR A 122 0.01 -15.94 1.85
CA TYR A 122 0.26 -14.54 2.19
C TYR A 122 1.37 -14.39 3.23
N ALA A 123 1.39 -15.23 4.27
CA ALA A 123 2.39 -15.19 5.32
C ALA A 123 3.80 -15.44 4.78
N ALA A 124 3.97 -16.33 3.78
CA ALA A 124 5.27 -16.49 3.12
C ALA A 124 5.66 -15.27 2.28
N GLY A 125 4.69 -14.61 1.62
CA GLY A 125 4.91 -13.34 0.95
C GLY A 125 5.36 -12.24 1.92
N ALA A 126 4.66 -12.11 3.05
CA ALA A 126 4.98 -11.18 4.12
C ALA A 126 6.34 -11.49 4.76
N ALA A 127 6.71 -12.77 4.94
CA ALA A 127 8.02 -13.18 5.42
C ALA A 127 9.13 -12.75 4.45
N LEU A 128 8.93 -12.89 3.13
CA LEU A 128 9.92 -12.38 2.18
C LEU A 128 10.04 -10.86 2.26
N SER A 129 8.92 -10.13 2.32
CA SER A 129 8.94 -8.67 2.48
C SER A 129 9.60 -8.24 3.78
N ALA A 130 9.31 -8.93 4.89
CA ALA A 130 9.94 -8.69 6.18
C ALA A 130 11.44 -8.96 6.15
N ALA A 131 11.89 -10.01 5.44
CA ALA A 131 13.31 -10.28 5.26
C ALA A 131 14.04 -9.18 4.48
N LEU A 132 13.37 -8.54 3.51
CA LEU A 132 13.92 -7.40 2.78
C LEU A 132 13.94 -6.10 3.60
N ILE A 133 12.95 -5.91 4.49
CA ILE A 133 12.83 -4.70 5.33
C ILE A 133 13.71 -4.80 6.59
N ALA A 134 13.92 -6.00 7.13
CA ALA A 134 14.62 -6.22 8.39
C ALA A 134 16.02 -5.56 8.50
N PRO A 135 16.87 -5.55 7.44
CA PRO A 135 18.15 -4.84 7.50
C PRO A 135 18.01 -3.34 7.78
N PHE A 136 16.99 -2.71 7.22
CA PHE A 136 16.72 -1.28 7.44
C PHE A 136 16.11 -1.01 8.82
N ALA A 137 15.33 -1.96 9.34
CA ALA A 137 14.73 -1.88 10.66
C ALA A 137 15.68 -2.33 11.80
N GLN A 138 16.88 -2.84 11.46
CA GLN A 138 17.86 -3.30 12.45
C GLN A 138 18.33 -2.14 13.35
N ALA A 139 18.52 -0.95 12.80
CA ALA A 139 18.93 0.23 13.57
C ALA A 139 17.97 0.54 14.74
N GLN A 140 16.67 0.27 14.54
CA GLN A 140 15.63 0.54 15.52
C GLN A 140 15.51 -0.57 16.57
N THR A 141 15.76 -1.82 16.20
CA THR A 141 15.44 -3.01 17.02
C THR A 141 16.66 -3.72 17.62
N GLY A 142 17.87 -3.33 17.22
CA GLY A 142 19.14 -3.86 17.74
C GLY A 142 19.54 -5.25 17.21
N SER A 143 18.61 -6.03 16.65
CA SER A 143 18.88 -7.35 16.07
C SER A 143 18.09 -7.56 14.78
N VAL A 144 18.71 -8.15 13.77
CA VAL A 144 18.04 -8.50 12.50
C VAL A 144 16.87 -9.46 12.75
N LEU A 145 17.01 -10.38 13.72
CA LEU A 145 15.96 -11.37 14.01
C LEU A 145 14.75 -10.71 14.69
N SER A 146 14.97 -9.75 15.58
CA SER A 146 13.87 -8.99 16.19
C SER A 146 13.21 -8.07 15.17
N ALA A 147 14.00 -7.37 14.35
CA ALA A 147 13.51 -6.59 13.21
C ALA A 147 12.61 -7.43 12.29
N PHE A 148 13.08 -8.62 11.92
CA PHE A 148 12.34 -9.56 11.07
C PHE A 148 11.03 -10.01 11.73
N GLY A 149 11.09 -10.47 12.98
CA GLY A 149 9.90 -10.94 13.72
C GLY A 149 8.86 -9.84 13.90
N ALA A 150 9.29 -8.64 14.32
CA ALA A 150 8.43 -7.48 14.48
C ALA A 150 7.79 -7.06 13.16
N THR A 151 8.58 -6.94 12.10
CA THR A 151 8.09 -6.58 10.76
C THR A 151 7.12 -7.62 10.22
N LEU A 152 7.43 -8.92 10.34
CA LEU A 152 6.56 -10.00 9.89
C LEU A 152 5.21 -9.97 10.60
N LEU A 153 5.21 -9.90 11.94
CA LEU A 153 3.98 -9.90 12.73
C LEU A 153 3.13 -8.65 12.47
N THR A 154 3.76 -7.49 12.28
CA THR A 154 3.08 -6.25 11.91
C THR A 154 2.48 -6.31 10.50
N LEU A 155 3.19 -6.84 9.51
CA LEU A 155 2.66 -7.02 8.15
C LEU A 155 1.46 -7.98 8.14
N LEU A 156 1.54 -9.08 8.88
CA LEU A 156 0.42 -10.01 9.05
C LEU A 156 -0.77 -9.32 9.70
N PHE A 157 -0.53 -8.53 10.75
CA PHE A 157 -1.58 -7.78 11.44
C PHE A 157 -2.27 -6.78 10.53
N VAL A 158 -1.53 -5.95 9.80
CA VAL A 158 -2.13 -4.97 8.88
C VAL A 158 -3.01 -5.67 7.84
N GLN A 159 -2.56 -6.81 7.30
CA GLN A 159 -3.35 -7.58 6.33
C GLN A 159 -4.59 -8.22 6.97
N LEU A 160 -4.44 -8.91 8.10
CA LEU A 160 -5.54 -9.58 8.80
C LEU A 160 -6.57 -8.57 9.33
N ASN A 161 -6.12 -7.46 9.90
CA ASN A 161 -7.01 -6.43 10.42
C ASN A 161 -7.80 -5.77 9.30
N SER A 162 -7.13 -5.41 8.19
CA SER A 162 -7.82 -4.86 7.01
C SER A 162 -8.80 -5.88 6.41
N ALA A 163 -8.43 -7.16 6.41
CA ALA A 163 -9.28 -8.25 5.94
C ALA A 163 -10.52 -8.45 6.82
N ALA A 164 -10.34 -8.47 8.14
CA ALA A 164 -11.39 -8.61 9.12
C ALA A 164 -12.35 -7.41 9.09
N ALA A 165 -11.80 -6.18 9.04
CA ALA A 165 -12.58 -4.96 8.92
C ALA A 165 -13.40 -4.94 7.61
N GLY A 166 -12.80 -5.32 6.48
CA GLY A 166 -13.50 -5.42 5.20
C GLY A 166 -14.63 -6.46 5.22
N MET A 167 -14.40 -7.63 5.81
CA MET A 167 -15.43 -8.68 5.94
C MET A 167 -16.54 -8.29 6.91
N ALA A 168 -16.19 -7.70 8.06
CA ALA A 168 -17.15 -7.18 9.02
C ALA A 168 -18.02 -6.12 8.36
N TRP A 169 -17.41 -5.21 7.60
CA TRP A 169 -18.13 -4.21 6.81
C TRP A 169 -19.12 -4.84 5.82
N GLN A 170 -18.68 -5.83 5.05
CA GLN A 170 -19.54 -6.55 4.10
C GLN A 170 -20.68 -7.33 4.78
N ALA A 171 -20.47 -7.80 6.01
CA ALA A 171 -21.52 -8.42 6.80
C ALA A 171 -22.64 -7.41 7.17
N PHE A 172 -22.30 -6.11 7.27
CA PHE A 172 -23.28 -5.04 7.46
C PHE A 172 -23.91 -4.55 6.14
N GLU A 173 -23.29 -4.79 4.98
CA GLU A 173 -23.86 -4.47 3.66
C GLU A 173 -25.12 -5.32 3.40
N GLY A 174 -26.29 -4.75 3.68
CA GLY A 174 -27.58 -5.46 3.67
C GLY A 174 -28.52 -4.92 4.76
N ASN A 175 -27.95 -4.33 5.80
CA ASN A 175 -28.69 -3.54 6.78
C ASN A 175 -28.69 -2.05 6.38
N ARG A 176 -29.58 -1.23 6.97
CA ARG A 176 -29.62 0.24 6.77
C ARG A 176 -28.26 0.90 7.01
N PHE A 177 -27.41 0.30 7.84
CA PHE A 177 -26.04 0.70 8.13
C PHE A 177 -25.07 0.61 6.93
N ALA A 178 -25.41 -0.09 5.85
CA ALA A 178 -24.61 -0.10 4.62
C ALA A 178 -24.45 1.31 4.00
N ARG A 179 -25.46 2.18 4.20
CA ARG A 179 -25.40 3.59 3.79
C ARG A 179 -24.46 4.42 4.66
N LEU A 180 -24.05 3.90 5.82
CA LEU A 180 -23.16 4.58 6.76
C LEU A 180 -21.68 4.57 6.32
N LYS A 181 -21.31 3.82 5.26
CA LYS A 181 -19.90 3.79 4.76
C LYS A 181 -19.39 5.16 4.35
N TRP A 182 -20.18 5.85 3.54
CA TRP A 182 -19.83 7.15 2.99
C TRP A 182 -19.80 8.24 4.06
N PRO A 183 -20.76 8.34 4.99
CA PRO A 183 -20.65 9.32 6.06
C PRO A 183 -19.54 8.99 7.06
N VAL A 184 -19.24 7.71 7.37
CA VAL A 184 -18.09 7.39 8.24
C VAL A 184 -16.78 7.73 7.56
N ALA A 185 -16.60 7.35 6.29
CA ALA A 185 -15.41 7.72 5.54
C ALA A 185 -15.29 9.25 5.39
N ALA A 186 -16.40 9.94 5.09
CA ALA A 186 -16.44 11.40 5.00
C ALA A 186 -16.16 12.07 6.34
N MET A 187 -16.65 11.51 7.45
CA MET A 187 -16.40 12.00 8.81
C MET A 187 -14.93 11.81 9.19
N VAL A 188 -14.34 10.65 8.96
CA VAL A 188 -12.90 10.41 9.19
C VAL A 188 -12.05 11.37 8.35
N THR A 189 -12.42 11.55 7.08
CA THR A 189 -11.74 12.51 6.18
C THR A 189 -11.92 13.94 6.68
N ALA A 190 -13.11 14.32 7.13
CA ALA A 190 -13.39 15.65 7.66
C ALA A 190 -12.63 15.92 8.97
N ILE A 191 -12.53 14.92 9.86
CA ILE A 191 -11.73 15.00 11.08
C ILE A 191 -10.25 15.18 10.72
N ALA A 192 -9.72 14.43 9.75
CA ALA A 192 -8.35 14.58 9.31
C ALA A 192 -8.08 15.98 8.73
N ILE A 193 -8.98 16.48 7.88
CA ILE A 193 -8.88 17.84 7.32
C ILE A 193 -8.99 18.90 8.42
N ALA A 194 -9.92 18.74 9.37
CA ALA A 194 -10.11 19.67 10.47
C ALA A 194 -8.91 19.68 11.42
N ALA A 195 -8.32 18.51 11.73
CA ALA A 195 -7.10 18.42 12.52
C ALA A 195 -5.93 19.12 11.82
N MET A 196 -5.79 18.92 10.51
CA MET A 196 -4.76 19.58 9.70
C MET A 196 -4.98 21.10 9.63
N ALA A 197 -6.23 21.55 9.48
CA ALA A 197 -6.59 22.97 9.51
C ALA A 197 -6.42 23.60 10.89
N HIS A 198 -6.67 22.86 11.97
CA HIS A 198 -6.50 23.32 13.34
C HIS A 198 -5.02 23.47 13.69
N ALA A 199 -4.19 22.48 13.36
CA ALA A 199 -2.74 22.57 13.51
C ALA A 199 -2.15 23.73 12.68
N TRP A 200 -2.77 24.04 11.53
CA TRP A 200 -2.37 25.21 10.75
C TRP A 200 -2.79 26.54 11.40
N ALA A 201 -3.93 26.57 12.09
CA ALA A 201 -4.45 27.79 12.73
C ALA A 201 -3.85 28.09 14.11
N ALA A 202 -3.20 27.11 14.75
CA ALA A 202 -2.57 27.24 16.06
C ALA A 202 -1.05 27.03 15.90
N PRO A 203 -0.25 28.10 15.74
CA PRO A 203 1.21 28.00 15.55
C PRO A 203 1.91 27.26 16.69
N ASP A 204 1.32 27.30 17.89
CA ASP A 204 1.88 26.70 19.11
C ASP A 204 1.55 25.20 19.25
N HIS A 205 0.70 24.64 18.38
CA HIS A 205 0.31 23.22 18.42
C HIS A 205 0.60 22.53 17.10
N THR A 206 1.57 21.64 17.12
CA THR A 206 1.91 20.80 15.97
C THR A 206 0.86 19.72 15.76
N VAL A 207 0.76 19.16 14.54
CA VAL A 207 -0.07 17.96 14.30
C VAL A 207 0.34 16.81 15.22
N PHE A 208 1.63 16.75 15.60
CA PHE A 208 2.13 15.78 16.55
C PHE A 208 1.57 15.94 17.96
N ASP A 209 1.34 17.17 18.42
CA ASP A 209 0.71 17.42 19.72
C ASP A 209 -0.72 16.90 19.71
N LEU A 210 -1.49 17.19 18.64
CA LEU A 210 -2.85 16.66 18.49
C LEU A 210 -2.88 15.12 18.40
N LEU A 211 -1.96 14.52 17.65
CA LEU A 211 -1.84 13.07 17.54
C LEU A 211 -1.39 12.44 18.87
N SER A 212 -0.51 13.12 19.60
CA SER A 212 -0.08 12.73 20.95
C SER A 212 -1.25 12.80 21.93
N ASP A 213 -2.04 13.87 21.90
CA ASP A 213 -3.25 14.04 22.71
C ASP A 213 -4.27 12.94 22.42
N VAL A 214 -4.49 12.63 21.13
CA VAL A 214 -5.35 11.52 20.72
C VAL A 214 -4.81 10.21 21.30
N ARG A 215 -3.51 9.92 21.19
CA ARG A 215 -2.91 8.71 21.76
C ARG A 215 -3.13 8.61 23.27
N HIS A 216 -2.86 9.69 24.00
CA HIS A 216 -2.95 9.71 25.46
C HIS A 216 -4.38 9.86 25.99
N SER A 217 -5.35 10.14 25.11
CA SER A 217 -6.76 10.10 25.46
C SER A 217 -7.23 8.67 25.77
N TRP A 218 -8.24 8.54 26.63
CA TRP A 218 -8.84 7.23 26.95
C TRP A 218 -9.42 6.55 25.70
N ILE A 219 -10.00 7.33 24.78
CA ILE A 219 -10.57 6.84 23.52
C ILE A 219 -9.47 6.29 22.63
N GLY A 220 -8.40 7.06 22.44
CA GLY A 220 -7.27 6.64 21.63
C GLY A 220 -6.58 5.42 22.21
N THR A 221 -6.43 5.33 23.53
CA THR A 221 -5.87 4.14 24.18
C THR A 221 -6.70 2.89 23.88
N VAL A 222 -8.03 2.98 23.95
CA VAL A 222 -8.91 1.84 23.64
C VAL A 222 -8.83 1.46 22.16
N ILE A 223 -8.92 2.43 21.24
CA ILE A 223 -8.89 2.21 19.79
C ILE A 223 -7.52 1.70 19.33
N LEU A 224 -6.44 2.26 19.88
CA LEU A 224 -5.06 1.95 19.51
C LEU A 224 -4.51 0.73 20.26
N SER A 225 -5.22 0.20 21.26
CA SER A 225 -4.77 -0.96 22.05
C SER A 225 -4.21 -2.13 21.23
N PRO A 226 -4.84 -2.62 20.14
CA PRO A 226 -4.26 -3.71 19.36
C PRO A 226 -3.01 -3.29 18.58
N TYR A 227 -2.85 -1.99 18.29
CA TYR A 227 -1.72 -1.43 17.53
C TYR A 227 -0.49 -1.17 18.43
N ILE A 228 -0.72 -0.82 19.70
CA ILE A 228 0.34 -0.59 20.71
C ILE A 228 1.21 -1.84 20.87
N VAL A 229 0.61 -3.03 20.84
CA VAL A 229 1.34 -4.32 20.91
C VAL A 229 2.46 -4.40 19.88
N PHE A 230 2.23 -3.91 18.66
CA PHE A 230 3.21 -3.93 17.59
C PHE A 230 4.25 -2.83 17.73
N ALA A 231 3.90 -1.67 18.28
CA ALA A 231 4.88 -0.62 18.58
C ALA A 231 5.87 -1.09 19.65
N GLU A 232 5.37 -1.66 20.76
CA GLU A 232 6.22 -2.18 21.83
C GLU A 232 7.09 -3.36 21.37
N LEU A 233 6.62 -4.14 20.41
CA LEU A 233 7.41 -5.21 19.79
C LEU A 233 8.67 -4.67 19.07
N PHE A 234 8.59 -3.49 18.46
CA PHE A 234 9.77 -2.82 17.86
C PHE A 234 10.68 -2.19 18.91
N LEU A 235 10.13 -1.81 20.08
CA LEU A 235 10.89 -1.15 21.15
C LEU A 235 11.59 -2.13 22.12
N ALA A 236 11.26 -3.41 22.08
CA ALA A 236 11.85 -4.45 22.92
C ALA A 236 13.31 -4.78 22.53
N LYS A 237 14.24 -3.85 22.79
CA LYS A 237 15.60 -3.84 22.25
C LYS A 237 16.62 -4.72 23.02
N TYR A 238 16.38 -5.06 24.29
CA TYR A 238 17.44 -5.65 25.15
C TYR A 238 17.03 -6.86 26.00
N LEU A 239 15.74 -7.02 26.31
CA LEU A 239 15.28 -8.13 27.15
C LEU A 239 14.57 -9.16 26.28
N LEU A 240 15.24 -10.29 26.00
CA LEU A 240 14.63 -11.44 25.31
C LEU A 240 13.27 -11.79 25.92
N SER A 241 13.11 -11.66 27.24
CA SER A 241 11.83 -11.88 27.92
C SER A 241 10.73 -10.90 27.48
N GLN A 242 11.04 -9.61 27.33
CA GLN A 242 10.07 -8.60 26.88
C GLN A 242 9.72 -8.81 25.41
N MET A 243 10.72 -9.12 24.58
CA MET A 243 10.50 -9.43 23.17
C MET A 243 9.58 -10.65 23.01
N VAL A 244 9.83 -11.73 23.75
CA VAL A 244 9.00 -12.95 23.71
C VAL A 244 7.58 -12.65 24.18
N PHE A 245 7.42 -11.84 25.23
CA PHE A 245 6.10 -11.42 25.70
C PHE A 245 5.32 -10.67 24.62
N TRP A 246 5.89 -9.59 24.06
CA TRP A 246 5.22 -8.80 23.01
C TRP A 246 4.99 -9.60 21.73
N ALA A 247 5.93 -10.46 21.34
CA ALA A 247 5.78 -11.34 20.19
C ALA A 247 4.64 -12.35 20.42
N SER A 248 4.51 -12.91 21.63
CA SER A 248 3.42 -13.83 21.97
C SER A 248 2.06 -13.14 21.93
N LEU A 249 1.98 -11.89 22.41
CA LEU A 249 0.77 -11.08 22.37
C LEU A 249 0.41 -10.72 20.92
N ALA A 250 1.39 -10.33 20.10
CA ALA A 250 1.18 -10.07 18.68
C ALA A 250 0.72 -11.32 17.91
N ILE A 251 1.25 -12.50 18.23
CA ILE A 251 0.78 -13.78 17.69
C ILE A 251 -0.67 -14.04 18.11
N LEU A 252 -1.01 -13.80 19.37
CA LEU A 252 -2.37 -13.97 19.89
C LEU A 252 -3.37 -13.04 19.17
N VAL A 253 -3.04 -11.76 19.01
CA VAL A 253 -3.86 -10.78 18.28
C VAL A 253 -4.07 -11.22 16.82
N ASN A 254 -2.99 -11.64 16.14
CA ASN A 254 -3.08 -12.15 14.77
C ASN A 254 -3.93 -13.43 14.68
N ALA A 255 -3.78 -14.35 15.63
CA ALA A 255 -4.58 -15.58 15.69
C ALA A 255 -6.07 -15.26 15.93
N ALA A 256 -6.37 -14.29 16.80
CA ALA A 256 -7.73 -13.84 17.05
C ALA A 256 -8.37 -13.18 15.82
N LEU A 257 -7.61 -12.36 15.07
CA LEU A 257 -8.07 -11.77 13.81
C LEU A 257 -8.31 -12.83 12.74
N LEU A 258 -7.40 -13.81 12.59
CA LEU A 258 -7.58 -14.93 11.67
C LEU A 258 -8.80 -15.76 12.04
N TRP A 259 -9.04 -16.00 13.33
CA TRP A 259 -10.24 -16.66 13.82
C TRP A 259 -11.51 -15.86 13.51
N ALA A 260 -11.49 -14.54 13.72
CA ALA A 260 -12.61 -13.66 13.39
C ALA A 260 -12.94 -13.70 11.89
N ILE A 261 -11.93 -13.69 11.02
CA ILE A 261 -12.09 -13.87 9.57
C ILE A 261 -12.76 -15.20 9.25
N ILE A 262 -12.29 -16.30 9.85
CA ILE A 262 -12.87 -17.64 9.64
C ILE A 262 -14.34 -17.68 10.07
N MET A 263 -14.69 -17.01 11.17
CA MET A 263 -16.07 -16.90 11.65
C MET A 263 -16.95 -16.02 10.74
N LEU A 264 -16.40 -14.92 10.22
CA LEU A 264 -17.11 -13.98 9.35
C LEU A 264 -17.38 -14.58 7.95
N ASP A 265 -16.44 -15.34 7.37
CA ASP A 265 -16.61 -15.96 6.04
C ASP A 265 -17.79 -16.95 5.99
N GLY A 266 -18.09 -17.62 7.11
CA GLY A 266 -19.25 -18.52 7.21
C GLY A 266 -20.58 -17.81 6.89
N ARG A 267 -20.69 -16.51 7.18
CA ARG A 267 -21.90 -15.70 6.97
C ARG A 267 -21.95 -14.98 5.61
N THR A 268 -20.80 -14.81 4.93
CA THR A 268 -20.67 -14.05 3.69
C THR A 268 -20.36 -14.92 2.47
N SER A 269 -20.55 -16.22 2.62
CA SER A 269 -20.02 -17.30 1.78
C SER A 269 -20.41 -17.26 0.29
N GLU A 270 -21.66 -16.87 -0.03
CA GLU A 270 -22.13 -16.71 -1.41
C GLU A 270 -21.67 -15.40 -2.03
N ARG A 271 -21.55 -14.35 -1.21
CA ARG A 271 -21.08 -13.03 -1.65
C ARG A 271 -19.60 -13.09 -1.97
N SER A 272 -18.80 -13.77 -1.14
CA SER A 272 -17.36 -13.94 -1.39
C SER A 272 -17.10 -14.70 -2.69
N LEU A 273 -17.94 -15.69 -3.04
CA LEU A 273 -17.88 -16.37 -4.34
C LEU A 273 -18.19 -15.41 -5.50
N ARG A 274 -19.30 -14.67 -5.43
CA ARG A 274 -19.66 -13.70 -6.49
C ARG A 274 -18.59 -12.62 -6.67
N GLU A 275 -18.03 -12.10 -5.58
CA GLU A 275 -16.96 -11.11 -5.62
C GLU A 275 -15.64 -11.68 -6.14
N ASN A 276 -15.28 -12.91 -5.77
CA ASN A 276 -14.10 -13.58 -6.33
C ASN A 276 -14.26 -13.82 -7.84
N THR A 277 -15.45 -14.21 -8.33
CA THR A 277 -15.70 -14.33 -9.78
C THR A 277 -15.61 -12.98 -10.48
N ARG A 278 -16.16 -11.91 -9.88
CA ARG A 278 -16.03 -10.54 -10.41
C ARG A 278 -14.57 -10.10 -10.50
N LEU A 279 -13.75 -10.42 -9.50
CA LEU A 279 -12.33 -10.09 -9.48
C LEU A 279 -11.51 -10.96 -10.41
N SER A 280 -11.82 -12.25 -10.52
CA SER A 280 -11.26 -13.13 -11.54
C SER A 280 -11.47 -12.52 -12.93
N ASN A 281 -12.70 -12.08 -13.22
CA ASN A 281 -13.03 -11.38 -14.46
C ASN A 281 -12.33 -10.01 -14.56
N ARG A 282 -12.04 -9.31 -13.45
CA ARG A 282 -11.18 -8.11 -13.45
C ARG A 282 -9.73 -8.48 -13.76
N TRP A 283 -9.22 -9.60 -13.26
CA TRP A 283 -7.85 -10.06 -13.45
C TRP A 283 -7.59 -10.54 -14.86
N GLU A 284 -8.54 -11.26 -15.47
CA GLU A 284 -8.48 -11.58 -16.89
C GLU A 284 -8.49 -10.32 -17.75
N ARG A 285 -9.32 -9.32 -17.39
CA ARG A 285 -9.27 -8.01 -18.03
C ARG A 285 -7.93 -7.30 -17.84
N MET A 286 -7.28 -7.43 -16.69
CA MET A 286 -5.93 -6.89 -16.46
C MET A 286 -4.88 -7.58 -17.33
N LYS A 287 -4.94 -8.91 -17.46
CA LYS A 287 -4.06 -9.65 -18.39
C LYS A 287 -4.24 -9.15 -19.83
N LEU A 288 -5.45 -8.72 -20.17
CA LEU A 288 -5.78 -8.09 -21.45
C LEU A 288 -5.49 -6.58 -21.51
N GLY A 289 -4.91 -5.99 -20.46
CA GLY A 289 -4.46 -4.59 -20.42
C GLY A 289 -5.32 -3.61 -19.57
N GLY A 290 -6.21 -4.12 -18.73
CA GLY A 290 -6.96 -3.32 -17.75
C GLY A 290 -6.13 -2.89 -16.51
N SER A 291 -6.59 -1.87 -15.78
CA SER A 291 -5.99 -1.44 -14.51
C SER A 291 -6.53 -2.27 -13.32
N PHE A 292 -5.68 -2.56 -12.33
CA PHE A 292 -6.04 -3.27 -11.09
C PHE A 292 -7.10 -2.55 -10.26
N TRP A 293 -7.09 -1.21 -10.33
CA TRP A 293 -7.95 -0.35 -9.53
C TRP A 293 -9.27 0.03 -10.23
N ALA A 294 -9.54 -0.53 -11.41
CA ALA A 294 -10.75 -0.27 -12.17
C ALA A 294 -11.98 -0.91 -11.48
N THR A 295 -12.63 -0.17 -10.60
CA THR A 295 -13.90 -0.57 -9.98
C THR A 295 -15.05 -0.26 -10.91
N GLU A 296 -15.60 -1.31 -11.54
CA GLU A 296 -16.80 -1.25 -12.40
C GLU A 296 -16.67 -0.31 -13.61
N ARG A 297 -17.49 -0.52 -14.65
CA ARG A 297 -17.49 0.41 -15.80
C ARG A 297 -18.19 1.69 -15.34
N THR A 298 -17.44 2.70 -14.91
CA THR A 298 -18.01 4.03 -14.81
C THR A 298 -18.36 4.49 -16.23
N GLU A 299 -19.65 4.55 -16.54
CA GLU A 299 -20.16 5.06 -17.81
C GLU A 299 -20.00 6.58 -17.82
N VAL A 300 -18.77 7.04 -18.06
CA VAL A 300 -18.52 8.46 -18.29
C VAL A 300 -19.11 8.80 -19.66
N PRO A 301 -20.02 9.77 -19.78
CA PRO A 301 -20.57 10.18 -21.06
C PRO A 301 -19.42 10.54 -22.00
N SER A 302 -19.41 9.89 -23.18
CA SER A 302 -18.38 10.12 -24.18
C SER A 302 -18.47 11.56 -24.68
N ILE A 303 -17.50 12.41 -24.32
CA ILE A 303 -17.37 13.75 -24.91
C ILE A 303 -17.11 13.56 -26.41
N ARG A 304 -17.84 14.33 -27.24
CA ARG A 304 -18.16 13.97 -28.63
C ARG A 304 -17.04 14.15 -29.67
N LEU A 305 -15.87 14.73 -29.34
CA LEU A 305 -14.77 14.82 -30.31
C LEU A 305 -13.39 14.67 -29.65
N ALA A 306 -12.64 13.67 -30.10
CA ALA A 306 -11.21 13.60 -29.86
C ALA A 306 -10.50 14.66 -30.74
N PRO A 307 -9.45 15.34 -30.23
CA PRO A 307 -8.71 16.32 -31.01
C PRO A 307 -8.08 15.64 -32.24
N LYS A 308 -8.22 16.25 -33.43
CA LYS A 308 -7.69 15.70 -34.69
C LYS A 308 -6.21 16.05 -34.89
N LEU A 309 -5.36 15.72 -33.93
CA LEU A 309 -3.91 15.98 -33.98
C LEU A 309 -3.17 14.90 -34.80
N GLY A 310 -3.51 14.74 -36.08
CA GLY A 310 -2.79 13.84 -37.00
C GLY A 310 -2.74 12.36 -36.57
N GLY A 311 -3.77 11.87 -35.87
CA GLY A 311 -3.86 10.50 -35.35
C GLY A 311 -3.36 10.31 -33.91
N LEU A 312 -2.59 11.26 -33.37
CA LEU A 312 -2.15 11.26 -31.97
C LEU A 312 -3.33 11.50 -31.02
N GLY A 313 -4.17 12.50 -31.36
CA GLY A 313 -5.23 12.96 -30.49
C GLY A 313 -6.29 11.88 -30.16
N PRO A 314 -6.74 11.03 -31.10
CA PRO A 314 -7.61 9.89 -30.77
C PRO A 314 -6.98 8.88 -29.80
N ILE A 315 -5.69 8.60 -29.93
CA ILE A 315 -4.97 7.66 -29.06
C ILE A 315 -4.84 8.26 -27.65
N ALA A 316 -4.38 9.50 -27.56
CA ALA A 316 -4.28 10.22 -26.29
C ALA A 316 -5.65 10.39 -25.62
N TRP A 317 -6.68 10.75 -26.38
CA TRP A 317 -8.05 10.86 -25.88
C TRP A 317 -8.57 9.55 -25.30
N ARG A 318 -8.30 8.43 -25.98
CA ARG A 318 -8.65 7.11 -25.46
C ARG A 318 -7.88 6.78 -24.18
N GLN A 319 -6.59 7.10 -24.08
CA GLN A 319 -5.85 6.92 -22.84
C GLN A 319 -6.37 7.81 -21.71
N ALA A 320 -6.79 9.04 -22.01
CA ALA A 320 -7.38 9.94 -21.03
C ALA A 320 -8.71 9.38 -20.49
N ILE A 321 -9.59 8.89 -21.38
CA ILE A 321 -10.82 8.20 -20.97
C ILE A 321 -10.48 6.96 -20.14
N LYS A 322 -9.47 6.17 -20.54
CA LYS A 322 -9.04 4.99 -19.79
C LYS A 322 -8.55 5.37 -18.38
N ALA A 323 -7.75 6.42 -18.26
CA ALA A 323 -7.27 6.93 -16.99
C ALA A 323 -8.41 7.40 -16.09
N VAL A 324 -9.35 8.19 -16.62
CA VAL A 324 -10.51 8.69 -15.86
C VAL A 324 -11.44 7.55 -15.43
N ARG A 325 -11.74 6.60 -16.33
CA ARG A 325 -12.66 5.50 -16.00
C ARG A 325 -12.06 4.46 -15.06
N ASN A 326 -10.79 4.14 -15.22
CA ASN A 326 -10.17 3.01 -14.53
C ASN A 326 -9.26 3.41 -13.37
N SER A 327 -8.76 4.64 -13.37
CA SER A 327 -7.71 5.09 -12.45
C SER A 327 -8.04 6.41 -11.75
N SER A 328 -9.25 6.98 -11.91
CA SER A 328 -9.62 8.26 -11.29
C SER A 328 -9.43 8.28 -9.79
N LYS A 329 -9.83 7.22 -9.08
CA LYS A 329 -9.62 7.11 -7.62
C LYS A 329 -8.13 7.11 -7.26
N VAL A 330 -7.33 6.37 -8.01
CA VAL A 330 -5.88 6.28 -7.80
C VAL A 330 -5.23 7.65 -8.05
N ILE A 331 -5.59 8.31 -9.15
CA ILE A 331 -5.12 9.65 -9.49
C ILE A 331 -5.50 10.64 -8.39
N ALA A 332 -6.75 10.63 -7.92
CA ALA A 332 -7.21 11.49 -6.84
C ALA A 332 -6.43 11.26 -5.54
N VAL A 333 -6.16 10.01 -5.18
CA VAL A 333 -5.34 9.65 -4.01
C VAL A 333 -3.91 10.17 -4.17
N PHE A 334 -3.28 10.03 -5.33
CA PHE A 334 -1.93 10.56 -5.55
C PHE A 334 -1.88 12.09 -5.54
N ILE A 335 -2.87 12.76 -6.11
CA ILE A 335 -2.99 14.23 -6.04
C ILE A 335 -3.18 14.67 -4.59
N LEU A 336 -4.01 13.97 -3.82
CA LEU A 336 -4.22 14.26 -2.41
C LEU A 336 -2.94 14.07 -1.60
N ILE A 337 -2.24 12.95 -1.77
CA ILE A 337 -0.96 12.68 -1.11
C ILE A 337 0.08 13.76 -1.47
N ALA A 338 0.17 14.12 -2.75
CA ALA A 338 1.05 15.19 -3.22
C ALA A 338 0.69 16.54 -2.57
N ALA A 339 -0.58 16.91 -2.56
CA ALA A 339 -1.06 18.16 -1.97
C ALA A 339 -0.88 18.22 -0.45
N CYS A 340 -0.96 17.07 0.24
CA CYS A 340 -0.78 16.98 1.68
C CYS A 340 0.68 16.82 2.12
N SER A 341 1.60 16.48 1.20
CA SER A 341 2.98 16.13 1.55
C SER A 341 3.73 17.26 2.27
N ALA A 342 3.64 18.50 1.81
CA ALA A 342 4.31 19.63 2.46
C ALA A 342 3.66 20.09 3.77
N PRO A 343 2.33 20.25 3.90
CA PRO A 343 1.71 20.53 5.19
C PRO A 343 2.03 19.44 6.22
N LEU A 344 2.07 18.17 5.80
CA LEU A 344 2.50 17.09 6.67
C LEU A 344 3.97 17.23 7.05
N ALA A 345 4.88 17.51 6.10
CA ALA A 345 6.29 17.70 6.40
C ALA A 345 6.54 18.90 7.34
N SER A 346 5.91 20.04 7.07
CA SER A 346 5.95 21.26 7.90
C SER A 346 5.38 20.99 9.30
N ALA A 347 4.21 20.36 9.40
CA ALA A 347 3.61 20.00 10.69
C ALA A 347 4.44 18.99 11.49
N VAL A 348 5.30 18.24 10.80
CA VAL A 348 6.24 17.29 11.39
C VAL A 348 7.60 17.96 11.71
N GLY A 349 7.80 19.21 11.32
CA GLY A 349 9.06 19.93 11.48
C GLY A 349 10.20 19.38 10.63
N ILE A 350 9.90 18.59 9.58
CA ILE A 350 10.91 18.13 8.63
C ILE A 350 11.08 19.22 7.57
N PRO A 351 12.27 19.83 7.44
CA PRO A 351 12.51 20.78 6.38
C PRO A 351 12.39 20.08 5.03
N LEU A 352 11.67 20.67 4.08
CA LEU A 352 11.47 20.12 2.73
C LEU A 352 12.79 19.98 1.94
N THR A 353 13.83 20.70 2.37
CA THR A 353 15.19 20.60 1.83
C THR A 353 15.98 19.41 2.38
N ASP A 354 15.42 18.65 3.33
CA ASP A 354 16.07 17.45 3.85
C ASP A 354 16.21 16.39 2.74
N ASP A 355 17.43 15.88 2.57
CA ASP A 355 17.73 14.88 1.55
C ASP A 355 16.89 13.61 1.74
N GLY A 356 16.58 13.23 2.98
CA GLY A 356 15.73 12.09 3.31
C GLY A 356 14.27 12.29 2.87
N ALA A 357 13.72 13.49 3.09
CA ALA A 357 12.40 13.86 2.59
C ALA A 357 12.34 13.82 1.06
N LEU A 358 13.34 14.39 0.38
CA LEU A 358 13.42 14.40 -1.08
C LEU A 358 13.57 13.00 -1.67
N VAL A 359 14.38 12.12 -1.07
CA VAL A 359 14.52 10.72 -1.48
C VAL A 359 13.20 9.96 -1.29
N THR A 360 12.50 10.18 -0.18
CA THR A 360 11.20 9.55 0.09
C THR A 360 10.15 9.99 -0.92
N ILE A 361 10.08 11.29 -1.18
CA ILE A 361 9.22 11.89 -2.21
C ILE A 361 9.55 11.31 -3.59
N PHE A 362 10.84 11.30 -3.97
CA PHE A 362 11.30 10.75 -5.23
C PHE A 362 10.92 9.28 -5.37
N PHE A 363 11.16 8.45 -4.35
CA PHE A 363 10.80 7.04 -4.38
C PHE A 363 9.30 6.84 -4.57
N PHE A 364 8.48 7.59 -3.84
CA PHE A 364 7.03 7.49 -3.93
C PHE A 364 6.53 7.87 -5.34
N PHE A 365 6.93 9.03 -5.87
CA PHE A 365 6.41 9.51 -7.14
C PHE A 365 7.12 8.94 -8.37
N ALA A 366 8.42 8.67 -8.32
CA ALA A 366 9.15 8.11 -9.47
C ALA A 366 8.93 6.60 -9.62
N TYR A 367 8.72 5.87 -8.51
CA TYR A 367 8.58 4.41 -8.55
C TYR A 367 7.12 3.94 -8.44
N ILE A 368 6.35 4.46 -7.48
CA ILE A 368 5.01 3.95 -7.20
C ILE A 368 3.98 4.50 -8.19
N LEU A 369 4.07 5.78 -8.56
CA LEU A 369 3.12 6.41 -9.48
C LEU A 369 3.11 5.74 -10.86
N PRO A 370 4.25 5.48 -11.55
CA PRO A 370 4.20 4.85 -12.86
C PRO A 370 3.76 3.40 -12.78
N ARG A 371 4.03 2.70 -11.66
CA ARG A 371 3.61 1.31 -11.47
C ARG A 371 2.10 1.16 -11.28
N THR A 372 1.46 2.16 -10.69
CA THR A 372 0.03 2.17 -10.40
C THR A 372 -0.80 2.76 -11.54
N LEU A 373 -0.28 3.77 -12.25
CA LEU A 373 -0.91 4.34 -13.43
C LEU A 373 -0.57 3.55 -14.69
N ILE A 374 -1.43 2.58 -15.04
CA ILE A 374 -1.33 1.82 -16.29
C ILE A 374 -2.14 2.54 -17.39
N CYS A 375 -1.56 3.61 -17.93
CA CYS A 375 -2.17 4.41 -19.01
C CYS A 375 -1.24 4.52 -20.23
N ASP A 376 -0.44 3.49 -20.47
CA ASP A 376 0.54 3.38 -21.55
C ASP A 376 0.43 2.03 -22.28
N PHE A 377 1.46 1.66 -23.03
CA PHE A 377 1.59 0.38 -23.72
C PHE A 377 1.40 -0.86 -22.83
N ARG A 378 1.69 -0.79 -21.52
CA ARG A 378 1.48 -1.93 -20.62
C ARG A 378 0.00 -2.31 -20.56
N GLY A 379 -0.88 -1.31 -20.66
CA GLY A 379 -2.31 -1.52 -20.70
C GLY A 379 -2.86 -1.90 -22.08
N ASP A 380 -2.05 -1.89 -23.14
CA ASP A 380 -2.54 -2.12 -24.50
C ASP A 380 -1.73 -3.19 -25.26
N LEU A 381 -1.00 -4.05 -24.54
CA LEU A 381 -0.21 -5.14 -25.11
C LEU A 381 -1.02 -6.03 -26.06
N SER A 382 -2.27 -6.34 -25.69
CA SER A 382 -3.21 -7.14 -26.50
C SER A 382 -3.66 -6.45 -27.80
N ARG A 383 -3.50 -5.12 -27.90
CA ARG A 383 -3.92 -4.31 -29.05
C ARG A 383 -2.74 -3.84 -29.90
N MET A 384 -1.53 -4.33 -29.60
CA MET A 384 -0.32 -3.91 -30.28
C MET A 384 -0.37 -4.24 -31.77
N GLU A 385 -0.95 -5.40 -32.13
CA GLU A 385 -1.14 -5.78 -33.53
C GLU A 385 -2.06 -4.80 -34.26
N THR A 386 -3.14 -4.36 -33.61
CA THR A 386 -4.04 -3.33 -34.16
C THR A 386 -3.33 -2.00 -34.38
N TYR A 387 -2.40 -1.59 -33.51
CA TYR A 387 -1.64 -0.36 -33.74
C TYR A 387 -0.74 -0.44 -34.96
N LYS A 388 -0.16 -1.62 -35.22
CA LYS A 388 0.72 -1.84 -36.37
C LYS A 388 -0.03 -1.77 -37.70
N THR A 389 -1.34 -2.03 -37.71
CA THR A 389 -2.18 -1.94 -38.92
C THR A 389 -2.70 -0.53 -39.20
N LEU A 390 -2.57 0.42 -38.26
CA LEU A 390 -3.07 1.78 -38.47
C LEU A 390 -2.15 2.54 -39.44
N PRO A 391 -2.70 3.36 -40.37
CA PRO A 391 -1.94 4.24 -41.24
C PRO A 391 -1.44 5.49 -40.48
N ILE A 392 -0.77 5.28 -39.34
CA ILE A 392 -0.26 6.32 -38.46
C ILE A 392 1.23 6.04 -38.24
N THR A 393 2.06 7.09 -38.25
CA THR A 393 3.50 6.93 -38.01
C THR A 393 3.75 6.38 -36.59
N PRO A 394 4.71 5.45 -36.40
CA PRO A 394 4.96 4.81 -35.10
C PRO A 394 5.20 5.80 -33.96
N TRP A 395 5.93 6.88 -34.19
CA TRP A 395 6.19 7.89 -33.17
C TRP A 395 4.92 8.56 -32.66
N ARG A 396 3.90 8.79 -33.51
CA ARG A 396 2.62 9.39 -33.10
C ARG A 396 1.81 8.45 -32.21
N ILE A 397 1.92 7.15 -32.46
CA ILE A 397 1.33 6.12 -31.61
C ILE A 397 2.04 6.13 -30.25
N CYS A 398 3.37 6.14 -30.22
CA CYS A 398 4.15 6.24 -28.98
C CYS A 398 3.81 7.49 -28.18
N THR A 399 3.81 8.66 -28.81
CA THR A 399 3.46 9.91 -28.14
C THR A 399 2.02 9.90 -27.64
N GLY A 400 1.06 9.46 -28.45
CA GLY A 400 -0.35 9.35 -28.04
C GLY A 400 -0.57 8.39 -26.86
N GLN A 401 0.23 7.33 -26.77
CA GLN A 401 0.20 6.37 -25.66
C GLN A 401 0.83 6.91 -24.37
N LEU A 402 1.87 7.76 -24.47
CA LEU A 402 2.62 8.25 -23.31
C LEU A 402 2.12 9.59 -22.76
N VAL A 403 1.60 10.48 -23.62
CA VAL A 403 1.24 11.86 -23.26
C VAL A 403 0.32 11.92 -22.04
N VAL A 404 -0.69 11.06 -21.95
CA VAL A 404 -1.63 11.08 -20.82
C VAL A 404 -0.95 10.73 -19.50
N GLN A 405 -0.11 9.69 -19.48
CA GLN A 405 0.61 9.30 -18.29
C GLN A 405 1.61 10.38 -17.86
N VAL A 406 2.29 11.02 -18.82
CA VAL A 406 3.21 12.13 -18.55
C VAL A 406 2.47 13.33 -17.97
N LEU A 407 1.35 13.73 -18.57
CA LEU A 407 0.53 14.86 -18.09
C LEU A 407 -0.03 14.59 -16.69
N LEU A 408 -0.52 13.38 -16.41
CA LEU A 408 -1.00 13.03 -15.07
C LEU A 408 0.13 13.03 -14.04
N SER A 409 1.31 12.51 -14.40
CA SER A 409 2.47 12.54 -13.53
C SER A 409 2.92 13.98 -13.26
N TYR A 410 2.88 14.83 -14.28
CA TYR A 410 3.16 16.26 -14.17
C TYR A 410 2.18 16.97 -13.24
N ILE A 411 0.87 16.70 -13.33
CA ILE A 411 -0.13 17.28 -12.42
C ILE A 411 0.13 16.90 -10.97
N VAL A 412 0.48 15.63 -10.71
CA VAL A 412 0.80 15.15 -9.36
C VAL A 412 2.05 15.85 -8.81
N ILE A 413 3.11 15.96 -9.62
CA ILE A 413 4.34 16.68 -9.23
C ILE A 413 4.06 18.17 -9.02
N LEU A 414 3.24 18.79 -9.88
CA LEU A 414 2.87 20.20 -9.74
C LEU A 414 2.09 20.44 -8.44
N ALA A 415 1.14 19.58 -8.09
CA ALA A 415 0.42 19.65 -6.82
C ALA A 415 1.37 19.58 -5.62
N MET A 416 2.40 18.73 -5.69
CA MET A 416 3.44 18.65 -4.66
C MET A 416 4.31 19.90 -4.60
N ILE A 417 4.74 20.45 -5.74
CA ILE A 417 5.53 21.69 -5.78
C ILE A 417 4.72 22.86 -5.22
N VAL A 418 3.46 23.00 -5.62
CA VAL A 418 2.56 24.03 -5.07
C VAL A 418 2.39 23.86 -3.57
N SER A 419 2.21 22.62 -3.10
CA SER A 419 2.19 22.29 -1.67
C SER A 419 3.49 22.74 -0.99
N ALA A 420 4.65 22.37 -1.52
CA ALA A 420 5.94 22.78 -0.95
C ALA A 420 6.11 24.31 -0.90
N LEU A 421 5.78 25.03 -1.97
CA LEU A 421 5.92 26.49 -2.03
C LEU A 421 4.98 27.23 -1.07
N LEU A 422 3.79 26.69 -0.81
CA LEU A 422 2.84 27.30 0.13
C LEU A 422 3.23 27.11 1.59
N PHE A 423 4.02 26.07 1.90
CA PHE A 423 4.36 25.65 3.26
C PHE A 423 5.86 25.72 3.57
N ASP A 424 6.68 26.30 2.68
CA ASP A 424 8.09 26.58 2.95
C ASP A 424 8.20 27.92 3.69
N ASP A 425 8.45 27.85 4.99
CA ASP A 425 8.58 29.01 5.90
C ASP A 425 9.73 29.96 5.51
N ARG A 426 10.58 29.60 4.55
CA ARG A 426 11.64 30.51 4.05
C ARG A 426 11.12 31.57 3.07
N ILE A 427 9.89 31.41 2.57
CA ILE A 427 9.29 32.30 1.55
C ILE A 427 8.32 33.30 2.19
N ASN A 428 7.78 33.02 3.37
CA ASN A 428 6.92 33.91 4.16
C ASN A 428 7.69 34.55 5.31
#